data_AF-A0A5Z0GP94-F1
#
_entry.id   AF-A0A5Z0GP94-F1
#
_cell.length_a   1.000
_cell.length_b   1.000
_cell.length_c   1.000
_cell.angle_alpha   90.00
_cell.angle_beta   90.00
_cell.angle_gamma   90.00
#
_symmetry.space_group_name_H-M   'P 1'
#
loop_
_entity.id
_entity.type
_entity.pdbx_description
1 polymer ?
#
loop_
_entity_poly.entity_id
_entity_poly.type
_entity_poly.pdbx_seq_one_letter_code
_entity_poly.pdbx_strand_id
1 'polypeptide(L)'
;MIMFSSFFKSKKWALWAYLGLFLLLFFLYIQTSLNVAINSWYSDFYNVLQKPKIELLDSNSTQKIEENLENNATLIQEANQRAEQNFQKANFINKGALYYYQNLLEYFFNSRAMIEKESYSASDFYALILVFLAIAIPYVLIATINIYFASVYAFKWREAMTFSYLKFWKNKDDNIEGSSQRIQEDTYNFSKIVESLGLSFIRALMTLVAFIPILWTLSDVVSKALFANLDESSSFYFLKNIDGLLVYVALLISLGGLIVSWFVGIKLPGLEYNNQKAEAAFRKELVYAEDNRKEYAKNETMIELFTGLKFNYKRLFLHYGYFNIWLILFEQMIVIVPFLIMAPGLFAGAIGLGIVMQINNAFDQVRSSFSVFITNWTTITQLRSIHKRLKEFEKNISYKS
;
A
#
# COMPACT_ATOMS: atom_id res chain seq x y z
N MET A 1 -15.83 26.86 3.32
CA MET A 1 -16.45 25.55 3.02
C MET A 1 -16.48 24.71 4.29
N ILE A 2 -17.67 24.48 4.83
CA ILE A 2 -17.90 23.88 6.16
C ILE A 2 -17.22 22.51 6.27
N MET A 3 -17.19 21.75 5.17
CA MET A 3 -16.55 20.43 5.09
C MET A 3 -15.14 20.37 5.72
N PHE A 4 -14.28 21.36 5.43
CA PHE A 4 -12.91 21.40 5.98
C PHE A 4 -12.78 22.41 7.13
N SER A 5 -13.44 23.57 7.02
CA SER A 5 -13.28 24.63 8.02
C SER A 5 -13.86 24.27 9.38
N SER A 6 -14.90 23.42 9.43
CA SER A 6 -15.52 22.98 10.69
C SER A 6 -14.52 22.26 11.59
N PHE A 7 -13.59 21.52 11.00
CA PHE A 7 -12.62 20.71 11.72
C PHE A 7 -11.25 21.42 11.85
N PHE A 8 -10.69 21.94 10.76
CA PHE A 8 -9.34 22.51 10.77
C PHE A 8 -9.26 23.96 11.23
N LYS A 9 -10.34 24.75 11.12
CA LYS A 9 -10.35 26.17 11.52
C LYS A 9 -11.03 26.41 12.88
N SER A 10 -11.61 25.39 13.49
CA SER A 10 -12.29 25.52 14.78
C SER A 10 -11.33 25.34 15.94
N LYS A 11 -11.32 26.28 16.90
CA LYS A 11 -10.52 26.17 18.13
C LYS A 11 -10.84 24.92 18.94
N LYS A 12 -12.11 24.48 18.95
CA LYS A 12 -12.55 23.26 19.66
C LYS A 12 -11.89 22.00 19.10
N TRP A 13 -11.68 21.96 17.78
CA TRP A 13 -11.21 20.77 17.07
C TRP A 13 -9.73 20.81 16.71
N ALA A 14 -9.06 21.96 16.89
CA ALA A 14 -7.67 22.16 16.47
C ALA A 14 -6.70 21.07 16.98
N LEU A 15 -6.83 20.66 18.24
CA LEU A 15 -6.00 19.57 18.78
C LEU A 15 -6.21 18.28 17.99
N TRP A 16 -7.45 17.83 17.83
CA TRP A 16 -7.76 16.63 17.05
C TRP A 16 -7.34 16.76 15.59
N ALA A 17 -7.54 17.92 14.97
CA ALA A 17 -7.23 18.15 13.56
C ALA A 17 -5.72 18.08 13.29
N TYR A 18 -4.90 18.83 14.03
CA TYR A 18 -3.48 18.93 13.73
C TYR A 18 -2.64 17.87 14.44
N LEU A 19 -2.87 17.64 15.75
CA LEU A 19 -2.14 16.59 16.47
C LEU A 19 -2.58 15.20 16.01
N GLY A 20 -3.86 15.01 15.74
CA GLY A 20 -4.35 13.74 15.20
C GLY A 20 -3.78 13.45 13.82
N LEU A 21 -3.77 14.44 12.92
CA LEU A 21 -3.13 14.28 11.61
C LEU A 21 -1.64 13.96 11.76
N PHE A 22 -0.92 14.68 12.63
CA PHE A 22 0.48 14.39 12.91
C PHE A 22 0.70 12.95 13.38
N LEU A 23 -0.11 12.46 14.33
CA LEU A 23 -0.01 11.09 14.84
C LEU A 23 -0.28 10.04 13.75
N LEU A 24 -1.28 10.25 12.89
CA LEU A 24 -1.54 9.37 11.75
C LEU A 24 -0.32 9.29 10.82
N LEU A 25 0.27 10.44 10.49
CA LEU A 25 1.47 10.52 9.66
C LEU A 25 2.68 9.87 10.33
N PHE A 26 2.83 10.05 11.64
CA PHE A 26 3.90 9.44 12.42
C PHE A 26 3.79 7.91 12.46
N PHE A 27 2.58 7.37 12.65
CA PHE A 27 2.35 5.93 12.58
C PHE A 27 2.58 5.35 11.18
N LEU A 28 2.18 6.08 10.13
CA LEU A 28 2.50 5.70 8.75
C LEU A 28 4.00 5.68 8.48
N TYR A 29 4.72 6.67 9.00
CA TYR A 29 6.18 6.73 8.94
C TYR A 29 6.81 5.49 9.58
N ILE A 30 6.42 5.16 10.82
CA ILE A 30 6.93 3.97 11.53
C ILE A 30 6.62 2.69 10.74
N GLN A 31 5.39 2.52 10.23
CA GLN A 31 5.03 1.35 9.41
C GLN A 31 5.92 1.22 8.17
N THR A 32 6.18 2.34 7.49
CA THR A 32 7.02 2.36 6.29
C THR A 32 8.46 2.00 6.65
N SER A 33 9.01 2.56 7.73
CA SER A 33 10.35 2.21 8.22
C SER A 33 10.46 0.74 8.62
N LEU A 34 9.46 0.18 9.31
CA LEU A 34 9.44 -1.25 9.64
C LEU A 34 9.37 -2.13 8.38
N ASN A 35 8.63 -1.71 7.35
CA ASN A 35 8.58 -2.40 6.06
C ASN A 35 9.95 -2.39 5.35
N VAL A 36 10.69 -1.28 5.43
CA VAL A 36 12.09 -1.22 4.95
C VAL A 36 12.99 -2.16 5.74
N ALA A 37 12.82 -2.26 7.07
CA ALA A 37 13.58 -3.21 7.89
C ALA A 37 13.26 -4.67 7.52
N ILE A 38 12.00 -5.01 7.23
CA ILE A 38 11.61 -6.32 6.69
C ILE A 38 12.32 -6.58 5.35
N ASN A 39 12.42 -5.56 4.50
CA ASN A 39 13.13 -5.66 3.23
C ASN A 39 14.63 -5.95 3.39
N SER A 40 15.29 -5.33 4.37
CA SER A 40 16.67 -5.65 4.75
C SER A 40 16.77 -7.09 5.26
N TRP A 41 15.83 -7.50 6.11
CA TRP A 41 15.76 -8.86 6.64
C TRP A 41 15.62 -9.93 5.56
N TYR A 42 14.83 -9.69 4.49
CA TYR A 42 14.74 -10.64 3.38
C TYR A 42 16.10 -10.93 2.76
N SER A 43 16.95 -9.93 2.55
CA SER A 43 18.28 -10.17 1.99
C SER A 43 19.08 -11.13 2.87
N ASP A 44 19.19 -10.81 4.15
CA ASP A 44 20.01 -11.55 5.10
C ASP A 44 19.47 -12.97 5.34
N PHE A 45 18.16 -13.12 5.47
CA PHE A 45 17.51 -14.41 5.67
C PHE A 45 17.75 -15.37 4.51
N TYR A 46 17.53 -14.92 3.27
CA TYR A 46 17.73 -15.79 2.12
C TYR A 46 19.22 -16.06 1.83
N ASN A 47 20.12 -15.12 2.15
CA ASN A 47 21.57 -15.38 2.08
C ASN A 47 22.01 -16.48 3.05
N VAL A 48 21.45 -16.50 4.27
CA VAL A 48 21.70 -17.57 5.26
C VAL A 48 21.23 -18.93 4.74
N LEU A 49 20.04 -18.98 4.12
CA LEU A 49 19.49 -20.22 3.57
C LEU A 49 20.28 -20.79 2.39
N GLN A 50 21.07 -19.98 1.68
CA GLN A 50 21.90 -20.45 0.56
C GLN A 50 23.16 -21.20 1.00
N LYS A 51 23.66 -20.98 2.22
CA LYS A 51 24.91 -21.56 2.73
C LYS A 51 24.71 -22.29 4.06
N PRO A 52 23.88 -23.33 4.14
CA PRO A 52 23.70 -24.07 5.38
C PRO A 52 24.99 -24.82 5.74
N LYS A 53 25.38 -24.81 7.01
CA LYS A 53 26.49 -25.62 7.51
C LYS A 53 26.12 -27.09 7.46
N ILE A 54 26.79 -27.83 6.59
CA ILE A 54 26.70 -29.29 6.51
C ILE A 54 27.75 -29.85 7.46
N GLU A 55 27.34 -30.44 8.58
CA GLU A 55 28.25 -31.13 9.50
C GLU A 55 28.78 -32.39 8.83
N LEU A 56 29.93 -32.27 8.16
CA LEU A 56 30.81 -33.41 7.93
C LEU A 56 31.80 -33.48 9.09
N LEU A 57 31.84 -34.64 9.75
CA LEU A 57 32.70 -34.93 10.90
C LEU A 57 34.17 -34.71 10.52
N ASP A 58 34.76 -33.59 10.94
CA ASP A 58 36.19 -33.37 10.74
C ASP A 58 36.89 -32.97 12.05
N SER A 59 37.79 -33.86 12.46
CA SER A 59 38.45 -33.92 13.75
C SER A 59 39.80 -33.20 13.74
N ASN A 60 39.81 -31.86 13.79
CA ASN A 60 41.03 -31.08 14.09
C ASN A 60 40.67 -29.68 14.63
N SER A 61 40.73 -29.51 15.95
CA SER A 61 39.96 -28.47 16.66
C SER A 61 40.76 -27.52 17.55
N THR A 62 42.07 -27.32 17.38
CA THR A 62 42.80 -26.39 18.28
C THR A 62 43.57 -25.27 17.56
N GLN A 63 44.34 -25.55 16.50
CA GLN A 63 44.94 -24.47 15.67
C GLN A 63 43.91 -23.69 14.86
N LYS A 64 42.81 -24.34 14.44
CA LYS A 64 41.66 -23.67 13.81
C LYS A 64 41.01 -22.62 14.71
N ILE A 65 41.15 -22.67 16.03
CA ILE A 65 40.39 -21.78 16.93
C ILE A 65 40.96 -20.36 16.96
N GLU A 66 42.28 -20.20 17.07
CA GLU A 66 42.91 -18.87 17.14
C GLU A 66 42.85 -18.12 15.80
N GLU A 67 43.10 -18.82 14.69
CA GLU A 67 42.98 -18.27 13.33
C GLU A 67 41.50 -17.90 13.00
N ASN A 68 40.53 -18.66 13.51
CA ASN A 68 39.10 -18.30 13.40
C ASN A 68 38.72 -17.09 14.25
N LEU A 69 39.41 -16.80 15.36
CA LEU A 69 39.10 -15.66 16.24
C LEU A 69 39.56 -14.32 15.63
N GLU A 70 40.76 -14.24 15.05
CA GLU A 70 41.24 -13.04 14.34
C GLU A 70 40.46 -12.80 13.03
N ASN A 71 40.14 -13.87 12.31
CA ASN A 71 39.31 -13.78 11.11
C ASN A 71 37.89 -13.28 11.44
N ASN A 72 37.27 -13.78 12.52
CA ASN A 72 35.96 -13.29 12.97
C ASN A 72 35.97 -11.82 13.39
N ALA A 73 37.01 -11.33 14.08
CA ALA A 73 37.10 -9.92 14.46
C ALA A 73 37.17 -8.99 13.22
N THR A 74 37.92 -9.41 12.19
CA THR A 74 38.03 -8.69 10.91
C THR A 74 36.69 -8.68 10.18
N LEU A 75 36.03 -9.83 10.06
CA LEU A 75 34.72 -9.95 9.41
C LEU A 75 33.62 -9.12 10.11
N ILE A 76 33.67 -9.02 11.44
CA ILE A 76 32.77 -8.14 12.22
C ILE A 76 33.05 -6.66 11.89
N GLN A 77 34.32 -6.27 11.81
CA GLN A 77 34.69 -4.90 11.46
C GLN A 77 34.22 -4.54 10.04
N GLU A 78 34.39 -5.44 9.07
CA GLU A 78 33.89 -5.25 7.71
C GLU A 78 32.37 -5.18 7.64
N ALA A 79 31.66 -6.05 8.38
CA ALA A 79 30.21 -6.00 8.49
C ALA A 79 29.73 -4.65 9.07
N ASN A 80 30.35 -4.18 10.15
CA ASN A 80 30.04 -2.90 10.76
C ASN A 80 30.35 -1.70 9.84
N GLN A 81 31.44 -1.74 9.09
CA GLN A 81 31.76 -0.70 8.10
C GLN A 81 30.74 -0.64 6.98
N ARG A 82 30.30 -1.79 6.45
CA ARG A 82 29.23 -1.85 5.44
C ARG A 82 27.90 -1.32 5.97
N ALA A 83 27.56 -1.67 7.21
CA ALA A 83 26.38 -1.14 7.90
C ALA A 83 26.41 0.39 7.98
N GLU A 84 27.56 0.96 8.34
CA GLU A 84 27.76 2.40 8.43
C GLU A 84 27.68 3.09 7.06
N GLN A 85 28.31 2.53 6.03
CA GLN A 85 28.22 3.07 4.66
C GLN A 85 26.78 3.09 4.14
N ASN A 86 26.03 2.01 4.37
CA ASN A 86 24.62 1.94 4.01
C ASN A 86 23.77 2.95 4.79
N PHE A 87 24.06 3.14 6.08
CA PHE A 87 23.40 4.12 6.92
C PHE A 87 23.64 5.56 6.44
N GLN A 88 24.88 5.91 6.06
CA GLN A 88 25.22 7.26 5.60
C GLN A 88 24.57 7.62 4.26
N LYS A 89 24.46 6.66 3.34
CA LYS A 89 23.81 6.85 2.03
C LYS A 89 22.28 6.89 2.10
N ALA A 90 21.70 6.40 3.19
CA ALA A 90 20.26 6.30 3.33
C ALA A 90 19.58 7.66 3.54
N ASN A 91 18.36 7.82 3.00
CA ASN A 91 17.52 8.97 3.30
C ASN A 91 16.95 8.89 4.73
N PHE A 92 16.23 9.92 5.17
CA PHE A 92 15.68 9.99 6.53
C PHE A 92 14.81 8.77 6.92
N ILE A 93 13.89 8.35 6.04
CA ILE A 93 12.99 7.21 6.30
C ILE A 93 13.79 5.91 6.45
N ASN A 94 14.77 5.71 5.56
CA ASN A 94 15.59 4.52 5.52
C ASN A 94 16.61 4.50 6.66
N LYS A 95 17.12 5.66 7.12
CA LYS A 95 18.00 5.73 8.31
C LYS A 95 17.31 5.20 9.56
N GLY A 96 16.06 5.59 9.81
CA GLY A 96 15.31 5.07 10.95
C GLY A 96 15.11 3.55 10.89
N ALA A 97 14.79 3.03 9.70
CA ALA A 97 14.63 1.60 9.46
C ALA A 97 15.94 0.83 9.66
N LEU A 98 17.03 1.31 9.05
CA LEU A 98 18.35 0.70 9.16
C LEU A 98 18.86 0.73 10.58
N TYR A 99 18.74 1.86 11.28
CA TYR A 99 19.15 1.97 12.69
C TYR A 99 18.44 0.91 13.54
N TYR A 100 17.13 0.76 13.39
CA TYR A 100 16.37 -0.24 14.13
C TYR A 100 16.82 -1.67 13.79
N TYR A 101 16.97 -1.98 12.50
CA TYR A 101 17.41 -3.29 12.05
C TYR A 101 18.84 -3.63 12.50
N GLN A 102 19.78 -2.69 12.38
CA GLN A 102 21.17 -2.84 12.78
C GLN A 102 21.30 -3.07 14.28
N ASN A 103 20.50 -2.39 15.12
CA ASN A 103 20.48 -2.64 16.57
C ASN A 103 19.96 -4.03 16.91
N LEU A 104 18.96 -4.55 16.16
CA LEU A 104 18.52 -5.94 16.33
C LEU A 104 19.64 -6.91 15.97
N LEU A 105 20.33 -6.69 14.84
CA LEU A 105 21.49 -7.50 14.47
C LEU A 105 22.60 -7.42 15.53
N GLU A 106 22.90 -6.23 16.04
CA GLU A 106 23.90 -6.03 17.10
C GLU A 106 23.54 -6.83 18.35
N TYR A 107 22.27 -6.85 18.74
CA TYR A 107 21.79 -7.63 19.88
C TYR A 107 21.89 -9.15 19.67
N PHE A 108 21.51 -9.66 18.50
CA PHE A 108 21.46 -11.11 18.25
C PHE A 108 22.79 -11.70 17.74
N PHE A 109 23.63 -10.90 17.08
CA PHE A 109 24.83 -11.35 16.37
C PHE A 109 26.11 -10.60 16.74
N ASN A 110 26.06 -9.64 17.68
CA ASN A 110 27.19 -8.78 18.08
C ASN A 110 27.82 -7.99 16.91
N SER A 111 27.05 -7.77 15.84
CA SER A 111 27.46 -7.02 14.65
C SER A 111 26.26 -6.28 14.07
N ARG A 112 26.47 -5.07 13.55
CA ARG A 112 25.43 -4.23 12.93
C ARG A 112 25.02 -4.68 11.54
N ALA A 113 25.72 -5.64 10.96
CA ALA A 113 25.30 -6.34 9.74
C ALA A 113 25.60 -7.83 9.87
N MET A 114 24.92 -8.65 9.06
CA MET A 114 25.23 -10.06 8.99
C MET A 114 26.68 -10.27 8.54
N ILE A 115 27.39 -11.09 9.31
CA ILE A 115 28.76 -11.49 9.03
C ILE A 115 28.71 -12.47 7.87
N GLU A 116 29.47 -12.21 6.81
CA GLU A 116 29.56 -13.13 5.67
C GLU A 116 30.40 -14.34 6.06
N LYS A 117 29.72 -15.46 6.31
CA LYS A 117 30.35 -16.73 6.64
C LYS A 117 30.33 -17.67 5.43
N GLU A 118 31.26 -18.63 5.42
CA GLU A 118 31.24 -19.74 4.46
C GLU A 118 30.00 -20.62 4.67
N SER A 119 29.57 -20.78 5.93
CA SER A 119 28.35 -21.52 6.28
C SER A 119 27.68 -20.97 7.53
N TYR A 120 26.35 -21.13 7.61
CA TYR A 120 25.51 -20.67 8.71
C TYR A 120 24.89 -21.83 9.47
N SER A 121 24.76 -21.67 10.79
CA SER A 121 24.17 -22.68 11.67
C SER A 121 22.64 -22.56 11.76
N ALA A 122 21.99 -23.59 12.30
CA ALA A 122 20.56 -23.51 12.65
C ALA A 122 20.28 -22.41 13.69
N SER A 123 21.23 -22.10 14.57
CA SER A 123 21.07 -20.98 15.52
C SER A 123 21.02 -19.63 14.82
N ASP A 124 21.81 -19.42 13.76
CA ASP A 124 21.77 -18.19 12.96
C ASP A 124 20.38 -18.02 12.30
N PHE A 125 19.79 -19.12 11.81
CA PHE A 125 18.42 -19.13 11.28
C PHE A 125 17.38 -18.72 12.33
N TYR A 126 17.36 -19.37 13.50
CA TYR A 126 16.38 -19.05 14.55
C TYR A 126 16.56 -17.63 15.10
N ALA A 127 17.80 -17.15 15.22
CA ALA A 127 18.08 -15.77 15.58
C ALA A 127 17.49 -14.79 14.56
N LEU A 128 17.63 -15.05 13.26
CA LEU A 128 16.97 -14.24 12.23
C LEU A 128 15.43 -14.30 12.30
N ILE A 129 14.83 -15.44 12.67
CA ILE A 129 13.38 -15.51 12.92
C ILE A 129 12.99 -14.62 14.11
N LEU A 130 13.78 -14.58 15.18
CA LEU A 130 13.53 -13.67 16.31
C LEU A 130 13.69 -12.20 15.90
N VAL A 131 14.68 -11.87 15.06
CA VAL A 131 14.81 -10.53 14.46
C VAL A 131 13.57 -10.18 13.65
N PHE A 132 13.05 -11.09 12.83
CA PHE A 132 11.81 -10.87 12.07
C PHE A 132 10.63 -10.59 12.99
N LEU A 133 10.44 -11.41 14.04
CA LEU A 133 9.36 -11.21 15.01
C LEU A 133 9.49 -9.87 15.73
N ALA A 134 10.71 -9.45 16.06
CA ALA A 134 10.98 -8.15 16.66
C ALA A 134 10.60 -6.98 15.73
N ILE A 135 10.58 -7.17 14.40
CA ILE A 135 10.10 -6.16 13.44
C ILE A 135 8.59 -6.28 13.20
N ALA A 136 8.09 -7.51 13.03
CA ALA A 136 6.72 -7.79 12.65
C ALA A 136 5.70 -7.47 13.77
N ILE A 137 6.04 -7.76 15.04
CA ILE A 137 5.14 -7.48 16.17
C ILE A 137 4.87 -5.97 16.31
N PRO A 138 5.89 -5.09 16.37
CA PRO A 138 5.67 -3.64 16.33
C PRO A 138 4.90 -3.18 15.10
N TYR A 139 5.17 -3.77 13.93
CA TYR A 139 4.45 -3.43 12.70
C TYR A 139 2.94 -3.67 12.85
N VAL A 140 2.54 -4.85 13.34
CA VAL A 140 1.12 -5.21 13.57
C VAL A 140 0.47 -4.30 14.61
N LEU A 141 1.17 -3.99 15.71
CA LEU A 141 0.66 -3.09 16.74
C LEU A 141 0.41 -1.68 16.18
N ILE A 142 1.40 -1.11 15.49
CA ILE A 142 1.28 0.23 14.89
C ILE A 142 0.23 0.24 13.76
N ALA A 143 0.12 -0.83 12.97
CA ALA A 143 -0.94 -1.00 11.97
C ALA A 143 -2.33 -0.91 12.60
N THR A 144 -2.54 -1.66 13.68
CA THR A 144 -3.82 -1.73 14.39
C THR A 144 -4.16 -0.39 15.05
N ILE A 145 -3.19 0.24 15.72
CA ILE A 145 -3.35 1.56 16.33
C ILE A 145 -3.71 2.61 15.27
N ASN A 146 -3.03 2.59 14.12
CA ASN A 146 -3.28 3.54 13.05
C ASN A 146 -4.71 3.38 12.47
N ILE A 147 -5.16 2.15 12.23
CA ILE A 147 -6.53 1.87 11.73
C ILE A 147 -7.60 2.35 12.73
N TYR A 148 -7.41 2.05 14.02
CA TYR A 148 -8.32 2.50 15.06
C TYR A 148 -8.34 4.03 15.16
N PHE A 149 -7.16 4.65 15.20
CA PHE A 149 -7.03 6.10 15.34
C PHE A 149 -7.60 6.85 14.12
N ALA A 150 -7.38 6.34 12.91
CA ALA A 150 -8.00 6.81 11.68
C ALA A 150 -9.53 6.82 11.76
N SER A 151 -10.13 5.74 12.28
CA SER A 151 -11.58 5.62 12.48
C SER A 151 -12.10 6.67 13.47
N VAL A 152 -11.40 6.87 14.59
CA VAL A 152 -11.74 7.91 15.58
C VAL A 152 -11.59 9.31 14.98
N TYR A 153 -10.51 9.56 14.23
CA TYR A 153 -10.25 10.83 13.57
C TYR A 153 -11.35 11.18 12.57
N ALA A 154 -11.75 10.23 11.70
CA ALA A 154 -12.85 10.39 10.77
C ALA A 154 -14.19 10.66 11.48
N PHE A 155 -14.43 10.03 12.63
CA PHE A 155 -15.62 10.28 13.45
C PHE A 155 -15.61 11.68 14.08
N LYS A 156 -14.47 12.15 14.60
CA LYS A 156 -14.35 13.52 15.13
C LYS A 156 -14.52 14.58 14.07
N TRP A 157 -14.02 14.32 12.86
CA TRP A 157 -14.29 15.19 11.72
C TRP A 157 -15.78 15.20 11.36
N ARG A 158 -16.44 14.03 11.30
CA ARG A 158 -17.90 13.95 11.13
C ARG A 158 -18.63 14.78 12.18
N GLU A 159 -18.29 14.60 13.46
CA GLU A 159 -18.91 15.32 14.58
C GLU A 159 -18.83 16.85 14.38
N ALA A 160 -17.64 17.35 14.00
CA ALA A 160 -17.44 18.75 13.69
C ALA A 160 -18.31 19.25 12.52
N MET A 161 -18.42 18.47 11.45
CA MET A 161 -19.25 18.79 10.29
C MET A 161 -20.73 18.81 10.66
N THR A 162 -21.24 17.73 11.27
CA THR A 162 -22.66 17.58 11.62
C THR A 162 -23.14 18.75 12.48
N PHE A 163 -22.45 19.09 13.56
CA PHE A 163 -22.89 20.19 14.43
C PHE A 163 -22.70 21.58 13.81
N SER A 164 -21.74 21.73 12.90
CA SER A 164 -21.61 22.98 12.13
C SER A 164 -22.77 23.15 11.16
N TYR A 165 -23.14 22.10 10.42
CA TYR A 165 -24.30 22.11 9.53
C TYR A 165 -25.61 22.33 10.28
N LEU A 166 -25.83 21.64 11.40
CA LEU A 166 -27.02 21.81 12.24
C LEU A 166 -27.21 23.25 12.70
N LYS A 167 -26.12 23.98 13.00
CA LYS A 167 -26.20 25.39 13.42
C LYS A 167 -26.82 26.28 12.35
N PHE A 168 -26.45 26.09 11.08
CA PHE A 168 -26.99 26.89 9.97
C PHE A 168 -28.36 26.38 9.52
N TRP A 169 -28.54 25.06 9.47
CA TRP A 169 -29.78 24.43 9.04
C TRP A 169 -30.96 24.79 9.96
N LYS A 170 -30.75 24.89 11.28
CA LYS A 170 -31.78 25.32 12.24
C LYS A 170 -32.30 26.75 12.01
N ASN A 171 -31.55 27.59 11.32
CA ASN A 171 -31.92 28.98 11.06
C ASN A 171 -32.64 29.15 9.70
N LYS A 172 -33.04 28.04 9.07
CA LYS A 172 -33.77 28.02 7.81
C LYS A 172 -35.14 27.39 8.03
N ASP A 173 -36.18 28.16 7.69
CA ASP A 173 -37.58 27.71 7.78
C ASP A 173 -38.02 26.94 6.51
N ASP A 174 -37.22 26.99 5.44
CA ASP A 174 -37.50 26.28 4.19
C ASP A 174 -37.20 24.78 4.33
N ASN A 175 -38.14 23.93 3.91
CA ASN A 175 -37.92 22.49 3.84
C ASN A 175 -36.94 22.16 2.70
N ILE A 176 -35.66 22.00 3.03
CA ILE A 176 -34.63 21.58 2.07
C ILE A 176 -34.71 20.05 1.92
N GLU A 177 -35.23 19.59 0.78
CA GLU A 177 -35.33 18.17 0.45
C GLU A 177 -33.97 17.46 0.59
N GLY A 178 -33.96 16.31 1.26
CA GLY A 178 -32.76 15.50 1.49
C GLY A 178 -31.77 16.08 2.51
N SER A 179 -32.07 17.18 3.20
CA SER A 179 -31.20 17.80 4.22
C SER A 179 -30.79 16.84 5.35
N SER A 180 -31.71 16.01 5.84
CA SER A 180 -31.40 14.96 6.84
C SER A 180 -30.35 13.98 6.33
N GLN A 181 -30.49 13.50 5.09
CA GLN A 181 -29.53 12.64 4.43
C GLN A 181 -28.17 13.33 4.28
N ARG A 182 -28.15 14.61 3.89
CA ARG A 182 -26.89 15.38 3.78
C ARG A 182 -26.16 15.46 5.12
N ILE A 183 -26.88 15.78 6.19
CA ILE A 183 -26.29 15.96 7.52
C ILE A 183 -25.82 14.63 8.11
N GLN A 184 -26.55 13.53 7.89
CA GLN A 184 -26.26 12.23 8.50
C GLN A 184 -25.27 11.39 7.68
N GLU A 185 -25.61 11.13 6.42
CA GLU A 185 -24.93 10.15 5.55
C GLU A 185 -23.78 10.80 4.78
N ASP A 186 -24.01 11.94 4.14
CA ASP A 186 -22.97 12.59 3.33
C ASP A 186 -21.81 13.12 4.19
N THR A 187 -22.07 13.64 5.39
CA THR A 187 -20.99 14.05 6.31
C THR A 187 -20.12 12.87 6.77
N TYR A 188 -20.74 11.72 7.05
CA TYR A 188 -20.04 10.49 7.43
C TYR A 188 -19.19 9.97 6.29
N ASN A 189 -19.81 9.81 5.10
CA ASN A 189 -19.12 9.30 3.94
C ASN A 189 -17.99 10.24 3.50
N PHE A 190 -18.21 11.55 3.58
CA PHE A 190 -17.17 12.54 3.28
C PHE A 190 -15.95 12.38 4.20
N SER A 191 -16.15 12.40 5.53
CA SER A 191 -15.02 12.35 6.47
C SER A 191 -14.24 11.05 6.36
N LYS A 192 -14.96 9.91 6.24
CA LYS A 192 -14.36 8.58 6.06
C LYS A 192 -13.57 8.46 4.77
N ILE A 193 -14.14 8.91 3.65
CA ILE A 193 -13.49 8.80 2.34
C ILE A 193 -12.27 9.72 2.26
N VAL A 194 -12.38 10.98 2.71
CA VAL A 194 -11.25 11.92 2.67
C VAL A 194 -10.09 11.43 3.52
N GLU A 195 -10.39 10.91 4.72
CA GLU A 195 -9.38 10.31 5.61
C GLU A 195 -8.71 9.10 4.94
N SER A 196 -9.49 8.12 4.49
CA SER A 196 -8.98 6.88 3.88
C SER A 196 -8.16 7.15 2.60
N LEU A 197 -8.64 8.03 1.71
CA LEU A 197 -7.89 8.44 0.53
C LEU A 197 -6.60 9.17 0.92
N GLY A 198 -6.68 10.09 1.86
CA GLY A 198 -5.53 10.84 2.37
C GLY A 198 -4.44 9.92 2.90
N LEU A 199 -4.78 8.97 3.78
CA LEU A 199 -3.83 7.98 4.28
C LEU A 199 -3.28 7.09 3.17
N SER A 200 -4.11 6.66 2.22
CA SER A 200 -3.66 5.81 1.11
C SER A 200 -2.63 6.53 0.24
N PHE A 201 -2.89 7.79 -0.12
CA PHE A 201 -1.96 8.59 -0.91
C PHE A 201 -0.66 8.90 -0.18
N ILE A 202 -0.75 9.27 1.10
CA ILE A 202 0.44 9.60 1.87
C ILE A 202 1.29 8.35 2.14
N ARG A 203 0.65 7.21 2.42
CA ARG A 203 1.32 5.90 2.51
C ARG A 203 2.07 5.60 1.22
N ALA A 204 1.41 5.69 0.06
CA ALA A 204 2.06 5.45 -1.23
C ALA A 204 3.24 6.39 -1.48
N LEU A 205 3.11 7.68 -1.14
CA LEU A 205 4.21 8.63 -1.25
C LEU A 205 5.38 8.28 -0.34
N MET A 206 5.12 7.96 0.94
CA MET A 206 6.15 7.52 1.89
C MET A 206 6.85 6.25 1.42
N THR A 207 6.08 5.27 0.91
CA THR A 207 6.62 4.04 0.33
C THR A 207 7.50 4.34 -0.88
N LEU A 208 7.10 5.23 -1.80
CA LEU A 208 7.93 5.61 -2.95
C LEU A 208 9.23 6.29 -2.50
N VAL A 209 9.16 7.23 -1.54
CA VAL A 209 10.35 7.89 -0.99
C VAL A 209 11.30 6.88 -0.34
N ALA A 210 10.77 5.85 0.33
CA ALA A 210 11.57 4.81 0.97
C ALA A 210 12.17 3.82 -0.04
N PHE A 211 11.35 3.30 -0.95
CA PHE A 211 11.69 2.15 -1.79
C PHE A 211 12.24 2.51 -3.17
N ILE A 212 12.01 3.71 -3.72
CA ILE A 212 12.67 4.12 -4.98
C ILE A 212 14.20 4.11 -4.81
N PRO A 213 14.80 4.76 -3.79
CA PRO A 213 16.26 4.75 -3.64
C PRO A 213 16.84 3.36 -3.41
N ILE A 214 16.11 2.50 -2.68
CA ILE A 214 16.50 1.11 -2.44
C ILE A 214 16.49 0.34 -3.76
N LEU A 215 15.37 0.40 -4.51
CA LEU A 215 15.23 -0.30 -5.79
C LEU A 215 16.21 0.23 -6.82
N TRP A 216 16.49 1.54 -6.83
CA TRP A 216 17.48 2.15 -7.70
C TRP A 216 18.88 1.57 -7.45
N THR A 217 19.33 1.60 -6.20
CA THR A 217 20.66 1.09 -5.81
C THR A 217 20.81 -0.39 -6.12
N LEU A 218 19.78 -1.20 -5.84
CA LEU A 218 19.80 -2.63 -6.13
C LEU A 218 19.69 -2.93 -7.63
N SER A 219 18.97 -2.09 -8.38
CA SER A 219 18.87 -2.19 -9.84
C SER A 219 20.23 -2.04 -10.50
N ASP A 220 21.09 -1.17 -10.00
CA ASP A 220 22.42 -0.96 -10.61
C ASP A 220 23.29 -2.21 -10.49
N VAL A 221 23.15 -2.98 -9.39
CA VAL A 221 23.81 -4.28 -9.22
C VAL A 221 23.34 -5.27 -10.28
N VAL A 222 22.02 -5.34 -10.52
CA VAL A 222 21.43 -6.23 -11.51
C VAL A 222 21.75 -5.81 -12.93
N SER A 223 21.63 -4.53 -13.28
CA SER A 223 21.93 -4.03 -14.62
C SER A 223 23.40 -4.27 -15.00
N LYS A 224 24.33 -4.01 -14.08
CA LYS A 224 25.76 -4.30 -14.33
C LYS A 224 26.00 -5.78 -14.54
N ALA A 225 25.40 -6.65 -13.73
CA ALA A 225 25.53 -8.10 -13.87
C ALA A 225 24.91 -8.63 -15.18
N LEU A 226 23.70 -8.17 -15.50
CA LEU A 226 22.90 -8.70 -16.60
C LEU A 226 23.38 -8.21 -17.97
N PHE A 227 23.80 -6.95 -18.05
CA PHE A 227 24.26 -6.34 -19.29
C PHE A 227 25.80 -6.30 -19.42
N ALA A 228 26.54 -6.97 -18.53
CA ALA A 228 28.00 -7.06 -18.58
C ALA A 228 28.50 -7.53 -19.96
N ASN A 229 27.90 -8.61 -20.46
CA ASN A 229 28.31 -9.31 -21.68
C ASN A 229 27.49 -8.93 -22.92
N LEU A 230 26.67 -7.87 -22.87
CA LEU A 230 25.96 -7.41 -24.07
C LEU A 230 26.92 -6.72 -25.03
N ASP A 231 26.90 -7.21 -26.27
CA ASP A 231 27.63 -6.64 -27.40
C ASP A 231 27.10 -5.25 -27.76
N GLU A 232 28.00 -4.35 -28.16
CA GLU A 232 27.69 -2.97 -28.57
C GLU A 232 26.80 -2.92 -29.82
N SER A 233 26.81 -3.98 -30.63
CA SER A 233 25.95 -4.14 -31.80
C SER A 233 24.48 -4.45 -31.46
N SER A 234 24.18 -4.81 -30.20
CA SER A 234 22.83 -5.18 -29.78
C SER A 234 21.88 -3.98 -29.74
N SER A 235 20.67 -4.15 -30.28
CA SER A 235 19.59 -3.16 -30.19
C SER A 235 19.17 -2.85 -28.74
N PHE A 236 19.58 -3.68 -27.77
CA PHE A 236 19.30 -3.51 -26.35
C PHE A 236 20.48 -2.95 -25.55
N TYR A 237 21.60 -2.59 -26.19
CA TYR A 237 22.79 -2.06 -25.50
C TYR A 237 22.48 -0.80 -24.67
N PHE A 238 21.53 0.03 -25.11
CA PHE A 238 21.11 1.23 -24.38
C PHE A 238 20.63 0.92 -22.95
N LEU A 239 20.08 -0.28 -22.69
CA LEU A 239 19.62 -0.70 -21.35
C LEU A 239 20.77 -0.89 -20.35
N LYS A 240 22.00 -1.14 -20.85
CA LYS A 240 23.21 -1.30 -20.01
C LYS A 240 23.53 -0.04 -19.21
N ASN A 241 23.22 1.13 -19.78
CA ASN A 241 23.58 2.44 -19.24
C ASN A 241 22.39 3.15 -18.56
N ILE A 242 21.29 2.43 -18.29
CA ILE A 242 20.14 2.98 -17.55
C ILE A 242 20.30 2.63 -16.07
N ASP A 243 20.70 3.63 -15.30
CA ASP A 243 20.65 3.56 -13.83
C ASP A 243 19.19 3.41 -13.38
N GLY A 244 18.95 2.60 -12.35
CA GLY A 244 17.59 2.43 -11.82
C GLY A 244 16.58 1.78 -12.78
N LEU A 245 17.04 0.99 -13.76
CA LEU A 245 16.21 0.27 -14.75
C LEU A 245 14.92 -0.33 -14.17
N LEU A 246 15.02 -1.02 -13.02
CA LEU A 246 13.87 -1.68 -12.39
C LEU A 246 12.79 -0.71 -11.91
N VAL A 247 13.15 0.53 -11.56
CA VAL A 247 12.18 1.59 -11.19
C VAL A 247 11.34 1.97 -12.41
N TYR A 248 11.99 2.13 -13.57
CA TYR A 248 11.29 2.42 -14.82
C TYR A 248 10.40 1.26 -15.27
N VAL A 249 10.87 0.02 -15.13
CA VAL A 249 10.06 -1.18 -15.39
C VAL A 249 8.84 -1.21 -14.47
N ALA A 250 9.01 -0.97 -13.17
CA ALA A 250 7.89 -0.91 -12.22
C ALA A 250 6.87 0.17 -12.61
N LEU A 251 7.34 1.36 -13.00
CA LEU A 251 6.48 2.46 -13.44
C LEU A 251 5.71 2.10 -14.73
N LEU A 252 6.41 1.63 -15.77
CA LEU A 252 5.82 1.30 -17.06
C LEU A 252 4.78 0.19 -16.93
N ILE A 253 5.05 -0.86 -16.16
CA ILE A 253 4.10 -1.94 -15.99
C ILE A 253 2.90 -1.48 -15.15
N SER A 254 3.11 -0.63 -14.13
CA SER A 254 1.99 -0.03 -13.36
C SER A 254 1.07 0.80 -14.25
N LEU A 255 1.64 1.64 -15.13
CA LEU A 255 0.89 2.46 -16.08
C LEU A 255 0.24 1.63 -17.20
N GLY A 256 0.91 0.58 -17.68
CA GLY A 256 0.34 -0.34 -18.66
C GLY A 256 -0.84 -1.12 -18.09
N GLY A 257 -0.66 -1.69 -16.89
CA GLY A 257 -1.71 -2.39 -16.16
C GLY A 257 -2.93 -1.51 -15.89
N LEU A 258 -2.69 -0.25 -15.51
CA LEU A 258 -3.71 0.78 -15.44
C LEU A 258 -4.50 0.90 -16.74
N ILE A 259 -3.81 1.19 -17.84
CA ILE A 259 -4.45 1.60 -19.10
C ILE A 259 -5.34 0.47 -19.59
N VAL A 260 -4.85 -0.77 -19.51
CA VAL A 260 -5.63 -1.95 -19.86
C VAL A 260 -6.80 -2.14 -18.89
N SER A 261 -6.60 -1.99 -17.58
CA SER A 261 -7.69 -2.07 -16.59
C SER A 261 -8.79 -1.05 -16.85
N TRP A 262 -8.42 0.18 -17.20
CA TRP A 262 -9.38 1.24 -17.56
C TRP A 262 -10.17 0.88 -18.81
N PHE A 263 -9.50 0.37 -19.85
CA PHE A 263 -10.14 -0.06 -21.08
C PHE A 263 -11.11 -1.22 -20.85
N VAL A 264 -10.68 -2.25 -20.12
CA VAL A 264 -11.50 -3.44 -19.80
C VAL A 264 -12.71 -3.04 -18.92
N GLY A 265 -12.52 -2.11 -17.98
CA GLY A 265 -13.54 -1.65 -17.04
C GLY A 265 -14.47 -0.53 -17.53
N ILE A 266 -14.28 0.02 -18.74
CA ILE A 266 -14.93 1.27 -19.18
C ILE A 266 -16.47 1.25 -19.13
N LYS A 267 -17.08 0.08 -19.31
CA LYS A 267 -18.54 -0.09 -19.31
C LYS A 267 -19.15 -0.27 -17.90
N LEU A 268 -18.36 -0.65 -16.90
CA LEU A 268 -18.85 -0.99 -15.55
C LEU A 268 -19.64 0.17 -14.89
N PRO A 269 -19.16 1.43 -14.90
CA PRO A 269 -19.90 2.53 -14.25
C PRO A 269 -21.30 2.75 -14.85
N GLY A 270 -21.44 2.60 -16.17
CA GLY A 270 -22.74 2.74 -16.84
C GLY A 270 -23.70 1.60 -16.51
N LEU A 271 -23.18 0.38 -16.39
CA LEU A 271 -23.98 -0.79 -15.99
C LEU A 271 -24.42 -0.69 -14.53
N GLU A 272 -23.52 -0.28 -13.63
CA GLU A 272 -23.82 -0.07 -12.21
C GLU A 272 -24.93 0.99 -12.03
N TYR A 273 -24.84 2.10 -12.77
CA TYR A 273 -25.88 3.14 -12.77
C TYR A 273 -27.25 2.61 -13.24
N ASN A 274 -27.28 1.84 -14.33
CA ASN A 274 -28.52 1.24 -14.82
C ASN A 274 -29.11 0.26 -13.81
N ASN A 275 -28.25 -0.49 -13.10
CA ASN A 275 -28.66 -1.41 -12.04
C ASN A 275 -29.25 -0.65 -10.85
N GLN A 276 -28.58 0.41 -10.37
CA GLN A 276 -29.09 1.27 -9.29
C GLN A 276 -30.43 1.92 -9.64
N LYS A 277 -30.63 2.31 -10.91
CA LYS A 277 -31.92 2.85 -11.37
C LYS A 277 -33.03 1.79 -11.32
N ALA A 278 -32.75 0.55 -11.72
CA ALA A 278 -33.71 -0.55 -11.64
C ALA A 278 -34.04 -0.93 -10.19
N GLU A 279 -33.03 -0.98 -9.30
CA GLU A 279 -33.20 -1.17 -7.86
C GLU A 279 -34.06 -0.06 -7.23
N ALA A 280 -33.82 1.20 -7.62
CA ALA A 280 -34.61 2.32 -7.13
C ALA A 280 -36.08 2.23 -7.58
N ALA A 281 -36.36 1.79 -8.81
CA ALA A 281 -37.72 1.57 -9.29
C ALA A 281 -38.43 0.46 -8.51
N PHE A 282 -37.74 -0.66 -8.28
CA PHE A 282 -38.26 -1.75 -7.46
C PHE A 282 -38.50 -1.34 -6.00
N ARG A 283 -37.56 -0.63 -5.38
CA ARG A 283 -37.71 -0.07 -4.03
C ARG A 283 -38.88 0.90 -3.95
N LYS A 284 -39.08 1.73 -4.98
CA LYS A 284 -40.19 2.69 -5.02
C LYS A 284 -41.54 1.97 -4.97
N GLU A 285 -41.70 0.88 -5.71
CA GLU A 285 -42.92 0.07 -5.67
C GLU A 285 -43.16 -0.53 -4.28
N LEU A 286 -42.10 -1.01 -3.63
CA LEU A 286 -42.18 -1.52 -2.26
C LEU A 286 -42.58 -0.45 -1.24
N VAL A 287 -42.05 0.78 -1.37
CA VAL A 287 -42.43 1.90 -0.51
C VAL A 287 -43.92 2.23 -0.69
N TYR A 288 -44.43 2.26 -1.92
CA TYR A 288 -45.88 2.44 -2.13
C TYR A 288 -46.71 1.29 -1.57
N ALA A 289 -46.17 0.06 -1.59
CA ALA A 289 -46.81 -1.08 -0.96
C ALA A 289 -46.85 -1.00 0.57
N GLU A 290 -46.01 -0.18 1.23
CA GLU A 290 -46.12 0.06 2.68
C GLU A 290 -47.47 0.73 3.01
N ASP A 291 -47.89 1.69 2.18
CA ASP A 291 -49.17 2.40 2.33
C ASP A 291 -50.36 1.58 1.80
N ASN A 292 -50.23 0.90 0.65
CA ASN A 292 -51.29 0.06 0.09
C ASN A 292 -50.77 -1.23 -0.59
N ARG A 293 -50.65 -2.30 0.19
CA ARG A 293 -50.13 -3.60 -0.28
C ARG A 293 -50.90 -4.21 -1.45
N LYS A 294 -52.24 -4.08 -1.48
CA LYS A 294 -53.06 -4.74 -2.51
C LYS A 294 -52.94 -4.05 -3.87
N GLU A 295 -52.63 -2.76 -3.88
CA GLU A 295 -52.53 -1.95 -5.08
C GLU A 295 -51.14 -1.98 -5.71
N TYR A 296 -50.08 -1.92 -4.87
CA TYR A 296 -48.70 -1.78 -5.32
C TYR A 296 -47.86 -3.07 -5.25
N ALA A 297 -48.18 -4.03 -4.36
CA ALA A 297 -47.47 -5.32 -4.35
C ALA A 297 -48.07 -6.34 -5.34
N LYS A 298 -48.47 -5.89 -6.54
CA LYS A 298 -49.04 -6.77 -7.57
C LYS A 298 -47.97 -7.72 -8.08
N ASN A 299 -48.31 -9.01 -8.14
CA ASN A 299 -47.37 -10.05 -8.54
C ASN A 299 -46.78 -9.79 -9.94
N GLU A 300 -47.60 -9.34 -10.89
CA GLU A 300 -47.18 -9.03 -12.27
C GLU A 300 -46.12 -7.92 -12.32
N THR A 301 -46.40 -6.77 -11.69
CA THR A 301 -45.48 -5.62 -11.63
C THR A 301 -44.17 -5.97 -10.92
N MET A 302 -44.26 -6.70 -9.80
CA MET A 302 -43.07 -7.14 -9.06
C MET A 302 -42.21 -8.11 -9.89
N ILE A 303 -42.84 -9.05 -10.61
CA ILE A 303 -42.13 -9.96 -11.52
C ILE A 303 -41.48 -9.19 -12.66
N GLU A 304 -42.16 -8.22 -13.27
CA GLU A 304 -41.61 -7.41 -14.36
C GLU A 304 -40.37 -6.61 -13.91
N LEU A 305 -40.50 -5.86 -12.81
CA LEU A 305 -39.40 -5.08 -12.24
C LEU A 305 -38.22 -5.97 -11.87
N PHE A 306 -38.49 -7.10 -11.21
CA PHE A 306 -37.45 -8.05 -10.81
C PHE A 306 -36.81 -8.76 -12.02
N THR A 307 -37.55 -9.00 -13.10
CA THR A 307 -36.99 -9.54 -14.34
C THR A 307 -36.05 -8.52 -15.00
N GLY A 308 -36.43 -7.24 -15.01
CA GLY A 308 -35.55 -6.14 -15.44
C GLY A 308 -34.25 -6.08 -14.63
N LEU A 309 -34.36 -6.22 -13.31
CA LEU A 309 -33.21 -6.37 -12.40
C LEU A 309 -32.32 -7.55 -12.81
N LYS A 310 -32.89 -8.74 -13.02
CA LYS A 310 -32.13 -9.94 -13.42
C LYS A 310 -31.34 -9.73 -14.71
N PHE A 311 -31.92 -9.07 -15.72
CA PHE A 311 -31.21 -8.79 -16.97
C PHE A 311 -30.05 -7.81 -16.79
N ASN A 312 -30.26 -6.75 -16.01
CA ASN A 312 -29.21 -5.78 -15.74
C ASN A 312 -28.07 -6.40 -14.92
N TYR A 313 -28.39 -7.16 -13.86
CA TYR A 313 -27.41 -7.89 -13.06
C TYR A 313 -26.64 -8.92 -13.88
N LYS A 314 -27.29 -9.68 -14.77
CA LYS A 314 -26.59 -10.64 -15.65
C LYS A 314 -25.52 -9.93 -16.50
N ARG A 315 -25.87 -8.78 -17.10
CA ARG A 315 -24.92 -8.00 -17.90
C ARG A 315 -23.78 -7.44 -17.04
N LEU A 316 -24.12 -6.92 -15.86
CA LEU A 316 -23.15 -6.40 -14.89
C LEU A 316 -22.16 -7.49 -14.44
N PHE A 317 -22.67 -8.67 -14.06
CA PHE A 317 -21.86 -9.80 -13.62
C PHE A 317 -20.92 -10.32 -14.71
N LEU A 318 -21.35 -10.36 -15.97
CA LEU A 318 -20.46 -10.72 -17.07
C LEU A 318 -19.30 -9.73 -17.22
N HIS A 319 -19.56 -8.42 -17.03
CA HIS A 319 -18.52 -7.40 -17.12
C HIS A 319 -17.56 -7.44 -15.95
N TYR A 320 -18.05 -7.69 -14.73
CA TYR A 320 -17.18 -7.97 -13.59
C TYR A 320 -16.39 -9.27 -13.79
N GLY A 321 -16.98 -10.30 -14.39
CA GLY A 321 -16.33 -11.59 -14.61
C GLY A 321 -15.04 -11.47 -15.39
N TYR A 322 -15.07 -10.90 -16.61
CA TYR A 322 -13.85 -10.75 -17.40
C TYR A 322 -12.90 -9.66 -16.84
N PHE A 323 -13.44 -8.62 -16.19
CA PHE A 323 -12.62 -7.60 -15.54
C PHE A 323 -11.81 -8.20 -14.38
N ASN A 324 -12.43 -9.07 -13.58
CA ASN A 324 -11.76 -9.78 -12.50
C ASN A 324 -10.74 -10.79 -13.04
N ILE A 325 -11.03 -11.49 -14.13
CA ILE A 325 -10.05 -12.36 -14.80
C ILE A 325 -8.81 -11.55 -15.20
N TRP A 326 -9.00 -10.38 -15.84
CA TRP A 326 -7.90 -9.48 -16.19
C TRP A 326 -7.11 -9.04 -14.95
N LEU A 327 -7.79 -8.53 -13.90
CA LEU A 327 -7.12 -8.05 -12.69
C LEU A 327 -6.30 -9.16 -12.01
N ILE A 328 -6.89 -10.35 -11.82
CA ILE A 328 -6.24 -11.47 -11.16
C ILE A 328 -5.05 -11.96 -12.00
N LEU A 329 -5.22 -12.07 -13.33
CA LEU A 329 -4.15 -12.48 -14.23
C LEU A 329 -2.99 -11.48 -14.23
N PHE A 330 -3.30 -10.18 -14.28
CA PHE A 330 -2.29 -9.12 -14.22
C PHE A 330 -1.48 -9.18 -12.92
N GLU A 331 -2.15 -9.28 -11.77
CA GLU A 331 -1.47 -9.39 -10.47
C GLU A 331 -0.66 -10.69 -10.33
N GLN A 332 -1.09 -11.80 -10.95
CA GLN A 332 -0.30 -13.03 -10.92
C GLN A 332 0.93 -12.98 -11.84
N MET A 333 0.79 -12.38 -13.02
CA MET A 333 1.86 -12.27 -14.01
C MET A 333 2.95 -11.29 -13.58
N ILE A 334 2.62 -10.27 -12.79
CA ILE A 334 3.59 -9.25 -12.42
C ILE A 334 4.61 -9.74 -11.38
N VAL A 335 4.20 -10.67 -10.51
CA VAL A 335 5.04 -11.26 -9.46
C VAL A 335 6.30 -11.92 -10.04
N ILE A 336 6.21 -12.50 -11.25
CA ILE A 336 7.34 -13.20 -11.88
C ILE A 336 8.30 -12.25 -12.61
N VAL A 337 7.89 -11.01 -12.90
CA VAL A 337 8.69 -10.08 -13.73
C VAL A 337 10.06 -9.80 -13.14
N PRO A 338 10.22 -9.45 -11.84
CA PRO A 338 11.55 -9.22 -11.28
C PRO A 338 12.41 -10.48 -11.32
N PHE A 339 11.82 -11.67 -11.11
CA PHE A 339 12.56 -12.94 -11.18
C PHE A 339 13.08 -13.23 -12.59
N LEU A 340 12.27 -13.01 -13.63
CA LEU A 340 12.70 -13.20 -15.02
C LEU A 340 13.84 -12.26 -15.39
N ILE A 341 13.76 -11.00 -14.94
CA ILE A 341 14.84 -10.03 -15.15
C ILE A 341 16.10 -10.50 -14.40
N MET A 342 16.00 -10.91 -13.15
CA MET A 342 17.18 -11.25 -12.35
C MET A 342 17.78 -12.64 -12.62
N ALA A 343 17.02 -13.55 -13.24
CA ALA A 343 17.43 -14.95 -13.41
C ALA A 343 18.82 -15.13 -14.05
N PRO A 344 19.19 -14.44 -15.15
CA PRO A 344 20.53 -14.60 -15.74
C PRO A 344 21.65 -14.24 -14.75
N GLY A 345 21.49 -13.14 -13.99
CA GLY A 345 22.48 -12.71 -13.01
C GLY A 345 22.58 -13.66 -11.82
N LEU A 346 21.44 -14.20 -11.36
CA LEU A 346 21.39 -15.16 -10.26
C LEU A 346 22.10 -16.47 -10.65
N PHE A 347 21.77 -17.03 -11.81
CA PHE A 347 22.37 -18.30 -12.26
C PHE A 347 23.82 -18.14 -12.73
N ALA A 348 24.25 -16.93 -13.10
CA ALA A 348 25.66 -16.60 -13.33
C ALA A 348 26.46 -16.41 -12.03
N GLY A 349 25.82 -16.44 -10.86
CA GLY A 349 26.46 -16.20 -9.56
C GLY A 349 26.84 -14.73 -9.30
N ALA A 350 26.36 -13.80 -10.12
CA ALA A 350 26.65 -12.38 -9.99
C ALA A 350 25.81 -11.68 -8.89
N ILE A 351 24.64 -12.24 -8.57
CA ILE A 351 23.78 -11.78 -7.47
C ILE A 351 23.31 -12.98 -6.64
N GLY A 352 23.22 -12.79 -5.32
CA GLY A 352 22.67 -13.80 -4.40
C GLY A 352 21.14 -13.81 -4.34
N LEU A 353 20.55 -14.87 -3.78
CA LEU A 353 19.09 -14.98 -3.63
C LEU A 353 18.55 -13.92 -2.66
N GLY A 354 19.32 -13.51 -1.65
CA GLY A 354 18.95 -12.40 -0.77
C GLY A 354 18.67 -11.11 -1.53
N ILE A 355 19.56 -10.74 -2.44
CA ILE A 355 19.38 -9.56 -3.30
C ILE A 355 18.13 -9.71 -4.16
N VAL A 356 17.89 -10.91 -4.73
CA VAL A 356 16.70 -11.19 -5.53
C VAL A 356 15.41 -10.98 -4.72
N MET A 357 15.34 -11.49 -3.50
CA MET A 357 14.16 -11.36 -2.65
C MET A 357 13.94 -9.91 -2.18
N GLN A 358 15.03 -9.21 -1.88
CA GLN A 358 14.98 -7.79 -1.54
C GLN A 358 14.49 -6.92 -2.70
N ILE A 359 14.98 -7.19 -3.92
CA ILE A 359 14.52 -6.50 -5.12
C ILE A 359 13.05 -6.81 -5.40
N ASN A 360 12.63 -8.06 -5.27
CA ASN A 360 11.26 -8.47 -5.54
C ASN A 360 10.27 -7.70 -4.65
N ASN A 361 10.51 -7.65 -3.33
CA ASN A 361 9.69 -6.86 -2.42
C ASN A 361 9.78 -5.35 -2.73
N ALA A 362 10.97 -4.79 -2.96
CA ALA A 362 11.11 -3.37 -3.28
C ALA A 362 10.37 -2.97 -4.58
N PHE A 363 10.44 -3.83 -5.61
CA PHE A 363 9.71 -3.66 -6.87
C PHE A 363 8.21 -3.62 -6.64
N ASP A 364 7.66 -4.57 -5.86
CA ASP A 364 6.24 -4.62 -5.56
C ASP A 364 5.76 -3.40 -4.76
N GLN A 365 6.57 -2.91 -3.81
CA GLN A 365 6.26 -1.70 -3.05
C GLN A 365 6.18 -0.46 -3.95
N VAL A 366 7.14 -0.28 -4.87
CA VAL A 366 7.17 0.83 -5.82
C VAL A 366 6.00 0.75 -6.81
N ARG A 367 5.80 -0.42 -7.43
CA ARG A 367 4.71 -0.69 -8.37
C ARG A 367 3.33 -0.41 -7.77
N SER A 368 3.06 -1.01 -6.61
CA SER A 368 1.77 -0.88 -5.93
C SER A 368 1.48 0.57 -5.55
N SER A 369 2.52 1.31 -5.16
CA SER A 369 2.41 2.73 -4.82
C SER A 369 2.11 3.62 -6.03
N PHE A 370 2.65 3.33 -7.22
CA PHE A 370 2.24 4.00 -8.45
C PHE A 370 0.77 3.76 -8.81
N SER A 371 0.24 2.61 -8.40
CA SER A 371 -1.14 2.21 -8.70
C SER A 371 -2.20 2.79 -7.75
N VAL A 372 -1.80 3.52 -6.70
CA VAL A 372 -2.70 3.97 -5.61
C VAL A 372 -3.88 4.84 -6.08
N PHE A 373 -3.68 5.74 -7.06
CA PHE A 373 -4.76 6.60 -7.57
C PHE A 373 -5.87 5.80 -8.24
N ILE A 374 -5.49 4.69 -8.82
CA ILE A 374 -6.31 3.91 -9.73
C ILE A 374 -7.10 2.89 -8.93
N THR A 375 -6.42 2.22 -7.99
CA THR A 375 -7.06 1.32 -7.04
C THR A 375 -8.12 2.05 -6.21
N ASN A 376 -7.96 3.36 -6.01
CA ASN A 376 -8.91 4.22 -5.32
C ASN A 376 -9.90 4.98 -6.23
N TRP A 377 -9.94 4.69 -7.54
CA TRP A 377 -10.73 5.47 -8.51
C TRP A 377 -12.24 5.57 -8.18
N THR A 378 -12.85 4.46 -7.77
CA THR A 378 -14.27 4.41 -7.39
C THR A 378 -14.53 5.28 -6.16
N THR A 379 -13.69 5.18 -5.14
CA THR A 379 -13.72 5.99 -3.92
C THR A 379 -13.55 7.49 -4.23
N ILE A 380 -12.62 7.86 -5.11
CA ILE A 380 -12.43 9.26 -5.56
C ILE A 380 -13.70 9.78 -6.26
N THR A 381 -14.32 8.95 -7.10
CA THR A 381 -15.56 9.31 -7.80
C THR A 381 -16.72 9.51 -6.81
N GLN A 382 -16.84 8.65 -5.80
CA GLN A 382 -17.80 8.79 -4.71
C GLN A 382 -17.57 10.09 -3.93
N LEU A 383 -16.33 10.42 -3.59
CA LEU A 383 -15.97 11.67 -2.92
C LEU A 383 -16.43 12.89 -3.73
N ARG A 384 -16.19 12.90 -5.04
CA ARG A 384 -16.61 14.00 -5.93
C ARG A 384 -18.13 14.20 -5.90
N SER A 385 -18.88 13.11 -5.91
CA SER A 385 -20.35 13.14 -5.84
C SER A 385 -20.83 13.73 -4.50
N ILE A 386 -20.29 13.25 -3.38
CA ILE A 386 -20.63 13.75 -2.04
C ILE A 386 -20.24 15.23 -1.89
N HIS A 387 -19.04 15.61 -2.35
CA HIS A 387 -18.58 16.99 -2.31
C HIS A 387 -19.53 17.93 -3.06
N LYS A 388 -20.00 17.53 -4.25
CA LYS A 388 -20.98 18.31 -5.02
C LYS A 388 -22.27 18.51 -4.22
N ARG A 389 -22.83 17.43 -3.65
CA ARG A 389 -24.08 17.45 -2.88
C ARG A 389 -23.97 18.28 -1.60
N LEU A 390 -22.86 18.18 -0.88
CA LEU A 390 -22.60 19.00 0.31
C LEU A 390 -22.40 20.48 -0.05
N LYS A 391 -21.75 20.79 -1.18
CA LYS A 391 -21.60 22.17 -1.67
C LYS A 391 -22.94 22.79 -2.07
N GLU A 392 -23.81 22.03 -2.73
CA GLU A 392 -25.18 22.45 -3.04
C GLU A 392 -25.97 22.70 -1.74
N PHE A 393 -25.83 21.81 -0.75
CA PHE A 393 -26.44 21.99 0.57
C PHE A 393 -25.93 23.23 1.31
N GLU A 394 -24.61 23.48 1.32
CA GLU A 394 -23.99 24.70 1.89
C GLU A 394 -24.61 25.98 1.27
N LYS A 395 -24.85 25.97 -0.04
CA LYS A 395 -25.49 27.10 -0.74
C LYS A 395 -26.95 27.29 -0.27
N ASN A 396 -27.71 26.20 -0.14
CA ASN A 396 -29.12 26.26 0.26
C ASN A 396 -29.30 26.74 1.70
N ILE A 397 -28.39 26.36 2.61
CA ILE A 397 -28.39 26.87 3.99
C ILE A 397 -27.76 28.29 4.11
N SER A 398 -27.51 28.95 2.99
CA SER A 398 -26.99 30.33 2.92
C SER A 398 -25.64 30.53 3.63
N TYR A 399 -24.80 29.49 3.64
CA TYR A 399 -23.43 29.62 4.14
C TYR A 399 -22.61 30.54 3.23
N LYS A 400 -22.10 31.65 3.77
CA LYS A 400 -21.09 32.51 3.12
C LYS A 400 -19.71 32.13 3.67
N SER A 401 -18.78 31.82 2.75
CA SER A 401 -17.45 31.27 3.06
C SER A 401 -16.53 32.24 3.78
#